data_AF-K1KW40-F1
#
_entry.id   AF-K1KW40-F1
#
_cell.length_a   1.000
_cell.length_b   1.000
_cell.length_c   1.000
_cell.angle_alpha   90.00
_cell.angle_beta   90.00
_cell.angle_gamma   90.00
#
_symmetry.space_group_name_H-M   'P 1'
#
loop_
_entity.id
_entity.type
_entity.pdbx_description
1 polymer ?
#
loop_
_entity_poly.entity_id
_entity_poly.type
_entity_poly.pdbx_seq_one_letter_code
_entity_poly.pdbx_strand_id
1 'polypeptide(L)'
;MSKVIQNSLIAFIMATSVTALFYQSNINFVKVEIFHIPILFIVILILSLFIAEDVRDSFKKVLWFEKREDKRPIWQVGIGMIFYFTQIGFVEVFARGLMPYDLGGMPMYVIIPFLNAFLLTVIFEEVFYEEKREVVKNFKFKKLK
;
A
#
# COMPACT_ATOMS: atom_id res chain seq x y z
N MET A 1 -5.65 -11.25 1.82
CA MET A 1 -4.91 -10.97 0.58
C MET A 1 -3.84 -12.04 0.39
N SER A 2 -3.68 -12.59 -0.82
CA SER A 2 -2.67 -13.63 -1.10
C SER A 2 -1.26 -13.09 -0.95
N LYS A 3 -0.32 -13.92 -0.49
CA LYS A 3 1.13 -13.62 -0.38
C LYS A 3 1.69 -13.11 -1.71
N VAL A 4 1.26 -13.70 -2.83
CA VAL A 4 1.71 -13.30 -4.17
C VAL A 4 1.30 -11.85 -4.48
N ILE A 5 0.03 -11.51 -4.21
CA ILE A 5 -0.50 -10.17 -4.46
C ILE A 5 0.23 -9.13 -3.59
N GLN A 6 0.48 -9.42 -2.31
CA GLN A 6 1.23 -8.52 -1.44
C GLN A 6 2.65 -8.30 -1.94
N ASN A 7 3.36 -9.36 -2.32
CA ASN A 7 4.72 -9.25 -2.84
C ASN A 7 4.75 -8.46 -4.15
N SER A 8 3.80 -8.69 -5.06
CA SER A 8 3.69 -7.92 -6.31
C SER A 8 3.41 -6.45 -6.06
N LEU A 9 2.51 -6.11 -5.12
CA LEU A 9 2.22 -4.72 -4.79
C LEU A 9 3.40 -4.03 -4.08
N ILE A 10 4.11 -4.73 -3.19
CA ILE A 10 5.33 -4.22 -2.56
C ILE A 10 6.43 -3.99 -3.60
N ALA A 11 6.63 -4.94 -4.52
CA ALA A 11 7.56 -4.78 -5.63
C ALA A 11 7.19 -3.59 -6.52
N PHE A 12 5.89 -3.43 -6.81
CA PHE A 12 5.37 -2.29 -7.56
C PHE A 12 5.67 -0.96 -6.86
N ILE A 13 5.39 -0.86 -5.55
CA ILE A 13 5.68 0.34 -4.75
C ILE A 13 7.17 0.67 -4.82
N MET A 14 8.04 -0.31 -4.59
CA MET A 14 9.50 -0.10 -4.67
C MET A 14 9.92 0.40 -6.05
N ALA A 15 9.41 -0.22 -7.12
CA ALA A 15 9.70 0.20 -8.48
C ALA A 15 9.22 1.62 -8.76
N THR A 16 7.98 1.95 -8.41
CA THR A 16 7.45 3.31 -8.60
C THR A 16 8.21 4.36 -7.80
N SER A 17 8.59 4.07 -6.56
CA SER A 17 9.35 5.00 -5.71
C SER A 17 10.72 5.29 -6.30
N VAL A 18 11.44 4.27 -6.76
CA VAL A 18 12.75 4.46 -7.39
C VAL A 18 12.58 5.23 -8.71
N THR A 19 11.63 4.83 -9.56
CA THR A 19 11.37 5.53 -10.83
C THR A 19 10.99 7.01 -10.60
N ALA A 20 10.19 7.32 -9.58
CA ALA A 20 9.82 8.69 -9.22
C ALA A 20 11.03 9.54 -8.77
N LEU A 21 11.95 8.95 -8.00
CA LEU A 21 13.20 9.63 -7.61
C LEU A 21 14.08 9.98 -8.81
N PHE A 22 14.19 9.06 -9.78
CA PHE A 22 14.92 9.31 -11.02
C PHE A 22 14.26 10.37 -11.90
N TYR A 23 12.93 10.43 -11.90
CA TYR A 23 12.18 11.46 -12.62
C TYR A 23 12.41 12.87 -12.04
N GLN A 24 12.37 13.02 -10.71
CA GLN A 24 12.55 14.32 -10.06
C GLN A 24 13.99 14.85 -10.10
N SER A 25 14.99 13.95 -10.23
CA SER A 25 16.40 14.30 -10.05
C SER A 25 17.06 14.98 -11.26
N ASN A 26 16.34 15.31 -12.34
CA ASN A 26 16.86 16.07 -13.50
C ASN A 26 18.21 15.53 -14.04
N ILE A 27 18.46 14.23 -13.90
CA ILE A 27 19.71 13.60 -14.34
C ILE A 27 19.70 13.64 -15.87
N ASN A 28 20.64 14.38 -16.47
CA ASN A 28 20.69 14.68 -17.91
C ASN A 28 20.64 13.46 -18.86
N PHE A 29 20.88 12.24 -18.37
CA PHE A 29 20.69 10.99 -19.12
C PHE A 29 19.22 10.61 -19.38
N VAL A 30 18.26 11.28 -18.71
CA VAL A 30 16.82 10.97 -18.73
C VAL A 30 16.05 11.95 -19.65
N LYS A 31 16.68 12.49 -20.70
CA LYS A 31 16.05 13.45 -21.63
C LYS A 31 15.24 12.81 -22.76
N VAL A 32 15.17 11.48 -22.82
CA VAL A 32 14.28 10.76 -23.74
C VAL A 32 13.10 10.21 -22.94
N GLU A 33 12.24 11.14 -22.51
CA GLU A 33 11.23 10.99 -21.46
C GLU A 33 10.18 9.89 -21.73
N ILE A 34 9.91 9.55 -22.99
CA ILE A 34 8.75 8.69 -23.34
C ILE A 34 9.08 7.20 -23.29
N PHE A 35 10.34 6.80 -23.55
CA PHE A 35 10.72 5.38 -23.61
C PHE A 35 11.53 4.89 -22.41
N HIS A 36 12.25 5.77 -21.72
CA HIS A 36 13.14 5.33 -20.62
C HIS A 36 12.39 5.09 -19.30
N ILE A 37 11.33 5.84 -19.02
CA ILE A 37 10.55 5.69 -17.77
C ILE A 37 9.91 4.29 -17.70
N PRO A 38 9.21 3.79 -18.75
CA PRO A 38 8.66 2.44 -18.72
C PRO A 38 9.74 1.35 -18.65
N ILE A 39 10.87 1.52 -19.34
CA ILE A 39 11.96 0.54 -19.35
C ILE A 39 12.63 0.47 -17.97
N LEU A 40 12.99 1.61 -17.39
CA LEU A 40 13.58 1.69 -16.05
C LEU A 40 12.64 1.09 -15.01
N PHE A 41 11.35 1.41 -15.08
CA PHE A 41 10.33 0.83 -14.22
C PHE A 41 10.28 -0.70 -14.33
N ILE A 42 10.27 -1.26 -15.55
CA ILE A 42 10.24 -2.73 -15.76
C ILE A 42 11.48 -3.39 -15.16
N VAL A 43 12.66 -2.83 -15.39
CA VAL A 43 13.92 -3.36 -14.84
C VAL A 43 13.88 -3.37 -13.32
N ILE A 44 13.49 -2.25 -12.70
CA ILE A 44 13.42 -2.16 -11.24
C ILE A 44 12.31 -3.06 -10.69
N LEU A 45 11.17 -3.20 -11.38
CA LEU A 45 10.08 -4.08 -10.97
C LEU A 45 10.52 -5.53 -10.91
N ILE A 46 11.26 -6.01 -11.92
CA ILE A 46 11.81 -7.38 -11.93
C ILE A 46 12.78 -7.57 -10.76
N LEU A 47 13.72 -6.64 -10.55
CA LEU A 47 14.64 -6.69 -9.41
C LEU A 47 13.91 -6.66 -8.07
N SER A 48 12.88 -5.82 -7.98
CA SER A 48 12.04 -5.64 -6.79
C SER A 48 11.24 -6.89 -6.45
N LEU A 49 10.80 -7.67 -7.44
CA LEU A 49 10.10 -8.94 -7.21
C LEU A 49 10.98 -9.97 -6.49
N PHE A 50 12.29 -9.99 -6.75
CA PHE A 50 13.22 -10.90 -6.07
C PHE A 50 13.36 -10.60 -4.58
N ILE A 51 13.33 -9.31 -4.20
CA ILE A 51 13.54 -8.87 -2.81
C ILE A 51 12.22 -8.55 -2.07
N ALA A 52 11.09 -8.55 -2.74
CA ALA A 52 9.81 -8.15 -2.15
C ALA A 52 9.38 -9.03 -0.97
N GLU A 53 9.78 -10.30 -0.98
CA GLU A 53 9.51 -11.21 0.14
C GLU A 53 10.28 -10.80 1.39
N ASP A 54 11.58 -10.54 1.26
CA ASP A 54 12.44 -10.10 2.38
C ASP A 54 11.98 -8.77 2.97
N VAL A 55 11.56 -7.85 2.09
CA VAL A 55 10.99 -6.55 2.49
C VAL A 55 9.69 -6.74 3.25
N ARG A 56 8.78 -7.60 2.78
CA ARG A 56 7.52 -7.89 3.49
C ARG A 56 7.79 -8.46 4.88
N ASP A 57 8.72 -9.40 5.00
CA ASP A 57 9.00 -10.05 6.27
C ASP A 57 9.76 -9.10 7.23
N SER A 58 10.59 -8.21 6.70
CA SER A 58 11.14 -7.08 7.46
C SER A 58 10.06 -6.13 7.96
N PHE A 59 9.06 -5.78 7.13
CA PHE A 59 7.91 -4.98 7.54
C PHE A 59 7.13 -5.62 8.69
N LYS A 60 6.84 -6.92 8.61
CA LYS A 60 6.18 -7.67 9.68
C LYS A 60 6.98 -7.64 10.97
N LYS A 61 8.31 -7.77 10.87
CA LYS A 61 9.22 -7.72 12.02
C LYS A 61 9.22 -6.33 12.68
N VAL A 62 9.32 -5.26 11.90
CA VAL A 62 9.30 -3.86 12.39
C VAL A 62 7.97 -3.54 13.09
N LEU A 63 6.86 -4.03 12.54
CA LEU A 63 5.53 -3.84 13.12
C LEU A 63 5.25 -4.76 14.33
N TRP A 64 6.24 -5.56 14.76
CA TRP A 64 6.09 -6.60 15.78
C TRP A 64 4.87 -7.50 15.54
N PHE A 65 4.58 -7.80 14.28
CA PHE A 65 3.39 -8.55 13.88
C PHE A 65 3.27 -9.90 14.60
N GLU A 66 4.40 -10.56 14.83
CA GLU A 66 4.44 -11.89 15.47
C GLU A 66 4.24 -11.85 16.98
N LYS A 67 4.59 -10.73 17.64
CA LYS A 67 4.52 -10.61 19.11
C LYS A 67 3.15 -10.14 19.62
N ARG A 68 2.21 -9.81 18.73
CA ARG A 68 0.88 -9.29 19.11
C ARG A 68 -0.13 -10.41 19.29
N GLU A 69 -0.90 -10.33 20.37
CA GLU A 69 -2.05 -11.18 20.63
C GLU A 69 -3.17 -10.94 19.61
N ASP A 70 -3.45 -9.67 19.29
CA ASP A 70 -4.35 -9.29 18.20
C ASP A 70 -3.58 -8.67 17.03
N LYS A 71 -3.54 -9.40 15.92
CA LYS A 71 -2.85 -9.01 14.68
C LYS A 71 -3.77 -8.23 13.72
N ARG A 72 -5.07 -8.12 14.01
CA ARG A 72 -6.08 -7.56 13.11
C ARG A 72 -5.86 -6.07 12.78
N PRO A 73 -5.68 -5.16 13.76
CA PRO A 73 -5.56 -3.72 13.46
C PRO A 73 -4.31 -3.43 12.62
N ILE A 74 -3.20 -4.10 12.93
CA ILE A 74 -1.93 -3.85 12.25
C ILE A 74 -1.89 -4.50 10.86
N TRP A 75 -2.63 -5.59 10.66
CA TRP A 75 -2.82 -6.19 9.34
C TRP A 75 -3.69 -5.30 8.43
N GLN A 76 -4.76 -4.72 8.97
CA GLN A 76 -5.61 -3.78 8.24
C GLN A 76 -4.83 -2.53 7.84
N VAL A 77 -4.10 -1.93 8.78
CA VAL A 77 -3.21 -0.79 8.48
C VAL A 77 -2.14 -1.18 7.46
N GLY A 78 -1.54 -2.36 7.58
CA GLY A 78 -0.55 -2.87 6.63
C GLY A 78 -1.09 -3.00 5.20
N ILE A 79 -2.25 -3.64 5.03
CA ILE A 79 -2.89 -3.78 3.71
C ILE A 79 -3.32 -2.42 3.16
N GLY A 80 -3.90 -1.56 4.00
CA GLY A 80 -4.30 -0.21 3.63
C GLY A 80 -3.10 0.60 3.13
N MET A 81 -1.96 0.55 3.83
CA MET A 81 -0.73 1.22 3.41
C MET A 81 -0.22 0.70 2.07
N ILE A 82 -0.15 -0.62 1.87
CA ILE A 82 0.28 -1.20 0.58
C ILE A 82 -0.64 -0.69 -0.54
N PHE A 83 -1.95 -0.78 -0.37
CA PHE A 83 -2.91 -0.37 -1.39
C PHE A 83 -2.86 1.14 -1.68
N TYR A 84 -2.66 1.96 -0.64
CA TYR A 84 -2.46 3.40 -0.73
C TYR A 84 -1.22 3.76 -1.55
N PHE A 85 -0.06 3.22 -1.18
CA PHE A 85 1.21 3.52 -1.85
C PHE A 85 1.26 3.00 -3.28
N THR A 86 0.61 1.87 -3.59
CA THR A 86 0.50 1.39 -4.98
C THR A 86 -0.22 2.41 -5.85
N GLN A 87 -1.36 2.94 -5.40
CA GLN A 87 -2.13 3.90 -6.18
C GLN A 87 -1.37 5.23 -6.36
N ILE A 88 -0.76 5.75 -5.30
CA ILE A 88 0.07 6.96 -5.39
C ILE A 88 1.24 6.74 -6.35
N GLY A 89 1.98 5.64 -6.19
CA GLY A 89 3.12 5.33 -7.06
C GLY A 89 2.73 5.22 -8.53
N PHE A 90 1.57 4.61 -8.81
CA PHE A 90 1.03 4.55 -10.16
C PHE A 90 0.77 5.95 -10.73
N VAL A 91 0.04 6.79 -9.99
CA VAL A 91 -0.29 8.12 -10.49
C VAL A 91 0.97 8.98 -10.64
N GLU A 92 1.86 8.96 -9.65
CA GLU A 92 3.07 9.78 -9.67
C GLU A 92 4.01 9.45 -10.83
N VAL A 93 4.11 8.18 -11.23
CA VAL A 93 4.99 7.74 -12.32
C VAL A 93 4.32 7.81 -13.69
N PHE A 94 3.04 7.43 -13.80
CA PHE A 94 2.39 7.23 -15.11
C PHE A 94 1.30 8.24 -15.45
N ALA A 95 0.65 8.84 -14.46
CA ALA A 95 -0.56 9.62 -14.66
C ALA A 95 -0.53 11.01 -14.00
N ARG A 96 0.65 11.50 -13.59
CA ARG A 96 0.78 12.77 -12.87
C ARG A 96 0.27 13.95 -13.69
N GLY A 97 0.50 13.94 -15.00
CA GLY A 97 -0.04 14.94 -15.92
C GLY A 97 -1.56 14.91 -16.07
N LEU A 98 -2.23 13.82 -15.66
CA LEU A 98 -3.68 13.63 -15.78
C LEU A 98 -4.45 14.03 -14.51
N MET A 99 -3.77 14.28 -13.39
CA MET A 99 -4.38 14.74 -12.13
C MET A 99 -3.82 16.10 -11.69
N PRO A 100 -4.14 17.20 -12.40
CA PRO A 100 -3.66 18.54 -12.06
C PRO A 100 -4.42 19.20 -10.89
N TYR A 101 -5.50 18.59 -10.42
CA TYR A 101 -6.42 19.20 -9.47
C TYR A 101 -5.99 18.95 -8.02
N ASP A 102 -6.09 20.01 -7.21
CA ASP A 102 -5.88 19.97 -5.77
C ASP A 102 -7.21 20.17 -5.02
N LEU A 103 -7.36 19.54 -3.87
CA LEU A 103 -8.49 19.76 -2.96
C LEU A 103 -7.95 20.16 -1.59
N GLY A 104 -8.34 21.35 -1.12
CA GLY A 104 -7.86 21.89 0.16
C GLY A 104 -6.35 22.13 0.20
N GLY A 105 -5.71 22.35 -0.95
CA GLY A 105 -4.25 22.53 -1.07
C GLY A 105 -3.44 21.24 -1.06
N MET A 106 -4.10 20.08 -1.06
CA MET A 106 -3.45 18.77 -1.23
C MET A 106 -3.78 18.16 -2.60
N PRO A 107 -2.83 17.50 -3.27
CA PRO A 107 -3.09 16.88 -4.56
C PRO A 107 -4.16 15.79 -4.50
N MET A 108 -5.10 15.82 -5.44
CA MET A 108 -6.19 14.83 -5.48
C MET A 108 -5.67 13.40 -5.65
N TYR A 109 -4.52 13.21 -6.30
CA TYR A 109 -3.88 11.91 -6.42
C TYR A 109 -3.33 11.36 -5.09
N VAL A 110 -3.32 12.15 -4.02
CA VAL A 110 -3.01 11.69 -2.66
C VAL A 110 -4.31 11.38 -1.91
N ILE A 111 -5.31 12.25 -2.04
CA ILE A 111 -6.58 12.14 -1.31
C ILE A 111 -7.40 10.95 -1.80
N ILE A 112 -7.55 10.76 -3.11
CA ILE A 112 -8.36 9.68 -3.68
C ILE A 112 -7.80 8.31 -3.25
N PRO A 113 -6.49 8.03 -3.39
CA PRO A 113 -5.92 6.78 -2.87
C PRO A 113 -6.13 6.59 -1.37
N PHE A 114 -6.06 7.66 -0.57
CA PHE A 114 -6.27 7.57 0.87
C PHE A 114 -7.70 7.11 1.18
N LEU A 115 -8.69 7.73 0.55
CA LEU A 115 -10.10 7.35 0.68
C LEU A 115 -10.33 5.91 0.22
N ASN A 116 -9.75 5.52 -0.91
CA ASN A 116 -9.85 4.15 -1.43
C ASN A 116 -9.24 3.12 -0.49
N ALA A 117 -8.05 3.41 0.06
CA ALA A 117 -7.38 2.53 1.01
C ALA A 117 -8.18 2.41 2.31
N PHE A 118 -8.72 3.52 2.81
CA PHE A 118 -9.57 3.53 3.99
C PHE A 118 -10.85 2.69 3.78
N LEU A 119 -11.58 2.93 2.68
CA LEU A 119 -12.78 2.15 2.33
C LEU A 119 -12.48 0.66 2.23
N LEU A 120 -11.37 0.28 1.59
CA LEU A 120 -10.96 -1.11 1.48
C LEU A 120 -10.71 -1.74 2.86
N THR A 121 -10.08 -1.01 3.79
CA THR A 121 -9.86 -1.51 5.15
C THR A 121 -11.15 -1.69 5.94
N VAL A 122 -12.11 -0.77 5.78
CA VAL A 122 -13.44 -0.85 6.42
C VAL A 122 -14.27 -2.00 5.83
N ILE A 123 -14.32 -2.14 4.50
CA ILE A 123 -15.01 -3.25 3.83
C ILE A 123 -14.39 -4.59 4.26
N PHE A 124 -13.06 -4.67 4.30
CA PHE A 124 -12.38 -5.86 4.78
C PHE A 124 -12.73 -6.16 6.25
N GLU A 125 -12.90 -5.13 7.06
CA GLU A 125 -13.36 -5.29 8.44
C GLU A 125 -14.77 -5.88 8.53
N GLU A 126 -15.71 -5.32 7.77
CA GLU A 126 -17.12 -5.70 7.85
C GLU A 126 -17.34 -7.11 7.26
N VAL A 127 -16.73 -7.42 6.11
CA VAL A 127 -16.94 -8.69 5.40
C VAL A 127 -16.30 -9.90 6.10
N PHE A 128 -15.12 -9.73 6.70
CA PHE A 128 -14.35 -10.86 7.24
C PHE A 128 -14.46 -11.03 8.76
N TYR A 129 -15.10 -10.10 9.48
CA TYR A 129 -15.08 -10.10 10.95
C TYR A 129 -16.44 -9.82 11.62
N GLU A 130 -17.51 -10.42 11.13
CA GLU A 130 -18.82 -10.40 11.82
C GLU A 130 -18.81 -11.24 13.13
N GLU A 131 -18.03 -12.34 13.20
CA GLU A 131 -18.17 -13.39 14.23
C GLU A 131 -17.80 -13.01 15.68
N LYS A 132 -16.98 -11.97 15.92
CA LYS A 132 -16.55 -11.62 17.30
C LYS A 132 -17.49 -10.66 18.03
N ARG A 133 -18.48 -10.05 17.37
CA ARG A 133 -19.45 -9.18 18.07
C ARG A 133 -20.37 -9.95 19.00
N GLU A 134 -20.65 -11.23 18.74
CA GLU A 134 -21.50 -12.04 19.62
C GLU A 134 -20.79 -12.48 20.91
N VAL A 135 -19.50 -12.84 20.83
CA VAL A 135 -18.75 -13.34 22.00
C VAL A 135 -18.54 -12.23 23.04
N VAL A 136 -18.28 -10.99 22.61
CA VAL A 136 -18.12 -9.84 23.54
C VAL A 136 -19.43 -9.45 24.21
N LYS A 137 -20.57 -9.56 23.50
CA LYS A 137 -21.90 -9.40 24.13
C LYS A 137 -22.13 -10.49 25.18
N ASN A 138 -21.83 -11.75 24.87
CA ASN A 138 -22.04 -12.86 25.80
C ASN A 138 -21.15 -12.80 27.05
N PHE A 139 -19.91 -12.29 26.97
CA PHE A 139 -19.06 -12.09 28.14
C PHE A 139 -19.51 -10.94 29.06
N LYS A 140 -20.11 -9.87 28.52
CA LYS A 140 -20.68 -8.79 29.34
C LYS A 140 -21.92 -9.23 30.13
N PHE A 141 -22.74 -10.14 29.59
CA PHE A 141 -23.93 -10.63 30.28
C PHE A 141 -23.64 -11.75 31.30
N LYS A 142 -22.56 -12.52 31.13
CA LYS A 142 -22.25 -13.64 32.04
C LYS A 142 -21.59 -13.22 33.37
N LYS A 143 -21.18 -11.95 33.52
CA LYS A 143 -20.63 -11.38 34.77
C LYS A 143 -21.66 -10.68 35.65
N LEU A 144 -22.95 -10.76 35.31
CA LEU A 144 -24.05 -10.25 36.12
C LEU A 144 -24.99 -11.40 36.49
N LYS A 145 -24.51 -12.33 37.32
CA LYS A 145 -25.31 -13.22 38.16
C LYS A 145 -24.49 -13.68 39.36
#